data_AF-A0A392U591-F1
#
_entry.id   AF-A0A392U591-F1
#
_cell.length_a   1.000
_cell.length_b   1.000
_cell.length_c   1.000
_cell.angle_alpha   90.00
_cell.angle_beta   90.00
_cell.angle_gamma   90.00
#
_symmetry.space_group_name_H-M   'P 1'
#
loop_
_entity.id
_entity.type
_entity.pdbx_description
1 polymer ?
#
loop_
_entity_poly.entity_id
_entity_poly.type
_entity_poly.pdbx_seq_one_letter_code
_entity_poly.pdbx_strand_id
1 'polypeptide(L)' 'MKIYPTAIAAHPQKPNQFAAGFTDGSVCVFEPKEPPSGNWIMPQV' A
#
# COMPACT_ATOMS: atom_id res chain seq x y z
N MET A 1 11.50 -15.30 14.52
CA MET A 1 10.65 -15.55 13.33
C MET A 1 10.62 -14.26 12.52
N LYS A 2 10.71 -14.31 11.19
CA LYS A 2 10.69 -13.10 10.34
C LYS A 2 9.27 -12.87 9.83
N ILE A 3 8.82 -11.63 9.82
CA ILE A 3 7.47 -11.24 9.38
C ILE A 3 7.60 -10.64 7.98
N TYR A 4 6.79 -11.14 7.04
CA TYR A 4 6.80 -10.70 5.65
C TYR A 4 5.39 -10.38 5.16
N PRO A 5 5.22 -9.42 4.23
CA PRO A 5 3.95 -9.18 3.58
C PRO A 5 3.58 -10.35 2.66
N THR A 6 2.33 -10.79 2.71
CA THR A 6 1.78 -11.89 1.89
C THR A 6 0.66 -11.45 0.97
N ALA A 7 -0.05 -10.36 1.31
CA ALA A 7 -1.14 -9.81 0.51
C ALA A 7 -1.20 -8.28 0.62
N ILE A 8 -1.68 -7.63 -0.43
CA ILE A 8 -1.97 -6.19 -0.47
C ILE A 8 -3.36 -5.99 -1.08
N ALA A 9 -4.17 -5.13 -0.47
CA ALA A 9 -5.48 -4.72 -0.97
C ALA A 9 -5.60 -3.19 -1.02
N ALA A 10 -6.17 -2.67 -2.10
CA ALA A 10 -6.51 -1.25 -2.25
C ALA A 10 -7.91 -0.95 -1.69
N HIS A 11 -8.09 0.21 -1.05
CA HIS A 11 -9.40 0.64 -0.57
C HIS A 11 -10.27 1.13 -1.76
N PRO A 12 -11.51 0.65 -1.92
CA PRO A 12 -12.31 0.92 -3.12
C PRO A 12 -12.74 2.39 -3.29
N GLN A 13 -12.79 3.17 -2.20
CA GLN A 13 -13.22 4.57 -2.20
C GLN A 13 -12.12 5.57 -1.83
N LYS A 14 -10.93 5.10 -1.44
CA LYS A 14 -9.83 5.94 -0.94
C LYS A 14 -8.56 5.54 -1.68
N PRO A 15 -8.25 6.18 -2.83
CA PRO A 15 -7.19 5.74 -3.73
C PRO A 15 -5.80 5.63 -3.09
N ASN A 16 -5.55 6.44 -2.06
CA ASN A 16 -4.28 6.48 -1.35
C ASN A 16 -4.27 5.59 -0.10
N GLN A 17 -5.24 4.69 0.09
CA GLN A 17 -5.29 3.82 1.27
C GLN A 17 -5.17 2.35 0.89
N PHE A 18 -4.30 1.65 1.61
CA PHE A 18 -3.99 0.24 1.37
C PHE A 18 -3.98 -0.56 2.68
N ALA A 19 -4.23 -1.86 2.58
CA ALA A 19 -4.05 -2.81 3.65
C ALA A 19 -3.02 -3.88 3.24
N ALA A 20 -2.00 -4.10 4.07
CA ALA A 20 -1.02 -5.17 3.91
C ALA A 20 -1.25 -6.25 4.97
N GLY A 21 -1.40 -7.51 4.53
CA GLY A 21 -1.45 -8.70 5.40
C GLY A 21 -0.08 -9.35 5.52
N PHE A 22 0.24 -9.87 6.71
CA PHE A 22 1.55 -10.45 7.00
C PHE A 22 1.50 -11.94 7.36
N THR A 23 2.66 -12.60 7.34
CA THR A 23 2.82 -14.03 7.66
C THR A 23 2.39 -14.43 9.08
N ASP A 24 2.27 -13.48 10.00
CA ASP A 24 1.81 -13.70 11.38
C ASP A 24 0.30 -13.44 11.56
N GLY A 25 -0.41 -13.14 10.48
CA GLY A 25 -1.84 -12.84 10.49
C GLY A 25 -2.17 -11.39 10.86
N SER A 26 -1.17 -10.55 11.14
CA SER A 26 -1.40 -9.12 11.37
C SER A 26 -1.77 -8.39 10.07
N VAL A 27 -2.43 -7.23 10.23
CA VAL A 27 -2.81 -6.35 9.12
C VAL A 27 -2.36 -4.92 9.45
N CYS A 28 -1.70 -4.26 8.49
CA CYS A 28 -1.35 -2.84 8.58
C CYS A 28 -2.14 -2.05 7.52
N VAL A 29 -2.92 -1.06 7.97
CA VAL A 29 -3.59 -0.10 7.09
C VAL A 29 -2.75 1.17 7.04
N PHE A 30 -2.40 1.63 5.84
CA PHE A 30 -1.52 2.78 5.66
C PHE A 30 -1.90 3.60 4.44
N GLU A 31 -1.49 4.87 4.47
CA GLU A 31 -1.62 5.80 3.35
C GLU A 31 -0.22 6.22 2.89
N PRO A 32 0.18 5.91 1.65
CA PRO A 32 1.45 6.35 1.10
C PRO A 32 1.51 7.88 1.02
N LYS A 33 2.66 8.47 1.34
CA LYS A 33 2.89 9.91 1.18
C LYS A 33 2.96 10.26 -0.29
N GLU A 34 2.22 11.29 -0.72
CA GLU A 34 2.31 11.82 -2.09
C GLU A 34 3.77 11.97 -2.54
N PRO A 35 4.11 11.53 -3.76
CA PRO A 35 5.46 11.67 -4.26
C PRO A 35 5.77 13.16 -4.41
N PRO A 36 7.06 13.56 -4.32
CA PRO A 36 7.46 14.96 -4.50
C PRO A 36 7.01 15.56 -5.84
N SER A 37 6.79 14.73 -6.85
CA SER A 37 6.27 15.10 -8.17
C SER A 37 4.75 15.37 -8.22
N GLY A 38 4.01 15.10 -7.13
CA GLY A 38 2.55 15.26 -7.07
C GLY A 38 1.74 14.24 -7.87
N ASN A 39 2.39 13.32 -8.59
CA ASN A 39 1.73 12.30 -9.41
C ASN A 39 2.33 10.93 -9.11
N TRP A 40 1.50 10.03 -8.56
CA TRP A 40 1.81 8.60 -8.35
C TRP A 40 1.95 7.83 -9.65
N ILE A 41 1.34 8.32 -10.72
CA ILE A 41 1.38 7.74 -12.05
C ILE A 41 2.51 8.43 -12.80
N MET A 42 3.65 7.77 -12.90
CA MET A 42 4.63 8.16 -13.91
C MET A 42 4.05 7.82 -15.28
N PRO A 43 4.00 8.74 -16.25
CA PRO A 43 3.71 8.39 -17.62
C PRO A 43 4.75 7.34 -18.04
N GLN A 44 4.30 6.17 -18.49
CA GLN A 44 5.16 5.26 -19.23
C GLN A 44 5.37 5.89 -20.62
N VAL A 45 6.31 6.83 -20.71
CA VAL A 45 6.90 7.27 -21.99
C VAL A 45 8.25 6.61 -22.17
#